data_AF-G9N8E6-F1
#
_entry.id   AF-G9N8E6-F1
#
_cell.length_a   1.000
_cell.length_b   1.000
_cell.length_c   1.000
_cell.angle_alpha   90.00
_cell.angle_beta   90.00
_cell.angle_gamma   90.00
#
_symmetry.space_group_name_H-M   'P 1'
#
loop_
_entity.id
_entity.type
_entity.pdbx_description
1 polymer ?
#
loop_
_entity_poly.entity_id
_entity_poly.type
_entity_poly.pdbx_seq_one_letter_code
_entity_poly.pdbx_strand_id
1 'polypeptide(L)'
;VVSNGFCKHIWVGPPDATRDWALGLFTTEFTYTFSLMCIKLSILAFYWRIFSVQFIDKLLLGILAGMVGCWTVASILTSVFQCVPISALWQQFDPVHPTDPSTFTCGVNIHNLFIGKTVPHIVTDVLILLFPLPYIWNLHLRMSQKIATACIFMLGIFVLVVSIVRFVFVLQLNLESPDVTWDECAEMKWTGVEVYIGTVCGMPYHFPFSLQLWLINDSLSSILEAFVESHPTRKCSPEVA
;
A
#
# COMPACT_ATOMS: atom_id res chain seq x y z
N VAL A 1 -12.34 10.66 7.37
CA VAL A 1 -11.93 10.61 8.80
C VAL A 1 -12.92 9.67 9.49
N VAL A 2 -12.47 8.49 9.90
CA VAL A 2 -13.31 7.56 10.66
C VAL A 2 -13.53 8.18 12.04
N SER A 3 -14.77 8.52 12.36
CA SER A 3 -15.13 9.39 13.50
C SER A 3 -15.07 8.70 14.88
N ASN A 4 -14.69 7.42 14.94
CA ASN A 4 -14.96 6.57 16.11
C ASN A 4 -13.72 6.26 16.97
N GLY A 5 -12.77 7.19 17.11
CA GLY A 5 -11.65 7.02 18.05
C GLY A 5 -10.43 6.25 17.53
N PHE A 6 -10.37 5.93 16.24
CA PHE A 6 -9.15 5.42 15.59
C PHE A 6 -7.96 6.35 15.83
N CYS A 7 -6.78 5.78 16.13
CA CYS A 7 -5.56 6.54 16.44
C CYS A 7 -5.68 7.49 17.65
N LYS A 8 -6.54 7.19 18.62
CA LYS A 8 -6.61 7.88 19.92
C LYS A 8 -6.41 6.85 21.03
N HIS A 9 -5.98 7.33 22.18
CA HIS A 9 -5.95 6.51 23.39
C HIS A 9 -7.34 5.94 23.70
N ILE A 10 -7.37 4.69 24.14
CA ILE A 10 -8.60 3.92 24.30
C ILE A 10 -9.61 4.59 25.25
N TRP A 11 -9.11 5.29 26.28
CA TRP A 11 -9.93 5.98 27.28
C TRP A 11 -10.55 7.30 26.80
N VAL A 12 -10.15 7.81 25.63
CA VAL A 12 -10.74 9.02 25.01
C VAL A 12 -11.88 8.66 24.05
N GLY A 13 -11.92 7.41 23.59
CA GLY A 13 -12.92 6.93 22.63
C GLY A 13 -14.26 6.56 23.28
N PRO A 14 -15.36 6.52 22.49
CA PRO A 14 -16.58 5.86 22.92
C PRO A 14 -16.30 4.37 23.24
N PRO A 15 -17.10 3.72 24.10
CA PRO A 15 -16.87 2.31 24.47
C PRO A 15 -16.89 1.37 23.25
N ASP A 16 -17.59 1.72 22.18
CA ASP A 16 -17.65 0.92 20.95
C ASP A 16 -16.39 1.05 20.06
N ALA A 17 -15.45 1.95 20.40
CA ALA A 17 -14.30 2.30 19.57
C ALA A 17 -13.36 1.11 19.31
N THR A 18 -13.21 0.19 20.27
CA THR A 18 -12.35 -1.00 20.14
C THR A 18 -12.92 -2.02 19.16
N ARG A 19 -14.25 -2.24 19.20
CA ARG A 19 -14.95 -3.08 18.24
C ARG A 19 -14.84 -2.51 16.82
N ASP A 20 -15.07 -1.21 16.68
CA ASP A 20 -14.95 -0.52 15.39
C ASP A 20 -13.51 -0.52 14.88
N TRP A 21 -12.53 -0.43 15.78
CA TRP A 21 -11.12 -0.60 15.46
C TRP A 21 -10.81 -1.98 14.89
N ALA A 22 -11.25 -3.05 15.56
CA ALA A 22 -11.04 -4.42 15.10
C ALA A 22 -11.71 -4.70 13.73
N LEU A 23 -12.92 -4.16 13.52
CA LEU A 23 -13.60 -4.20 12.22
C LEU A 23 -12.81 -3.45 11.13
N GLY A 24 -12.33 -2.24 11.44
CA GLY A 24 -11.54 -1.45 10.51
C GLY A 24 -10.20 -2.10 10.16
N LEU A 25 -9.52 -2.73 11.11
CA LEU A 25 -8.32 -3.52 10.86
C LEU A 25 -8.59 -4.69 9.92
N PHE A 26 -9.65 -5.47 10.19
CA PHE A 26 -10.04 -6.59 9.34
C PHE A 26 -10.31 -6.11 7.90
N THR A 27 -11.12 -5.07 7.70
CA THR A 27 -11.40 -4.52 6.36
C THR A 27 -10.15 -3.95 5.66
N THR A 28 -9.26 -3.30 6.41
CA THR A 28 -8.01 -2.74 5.89
C THR A 28 -7.09 -3.86 5.43
N GLU A 29 -7.01 -4.97 6.17
CA GLU A 29 -6.17 -6.12 5.82
C GLU A 29 -6.54 -6.72 4.46
N PHE A 30 -7.83 -6.92 4.16
CA PHE A 30 -8.24 -7.40 2.83
C PHE A 30 -7.91 -6.39 1.75
N THR A 31 -8.31 -5.13 1.96
CA THR A 31 -8.12 -4.07 0.96
C THR A 31 -6.64 -3.89 0.64
N TYR A 32 -5.80 -3.90 1.67
CA TYR A 32 -4.34 -3.88 1.56
C TYR A 32 -3.82 -5.06 0.75
N THR A 33 -4.17 -6.29 1.16
CA THR A 33 -3.74 -7.53 0.50
C THR A 33 -4.09 -7.55 -0.99
N PHE A 34 -5.32 -7.17 -1.34
CA PHE A 34 -5.74 -7.07 -2.75
C PHE A 34 -5.01 -5.98 -3.51
N SER A 35 -4.80 -4.81 -2.90
CA SER A 35 -4.09 -3.69 -3.55
C SER A 35 -2.67 -4.10 -3.92
N LEU A 36 -1.95 -4.74 -3.00
CA LEU A 36 -0.61 -5.26 -3.25
C LEU A 36 -0.56 -6.31 -4.35
N MET A 37 -1.51 -7.25 -4.34
CA MET A 37 -1.60 -8.27 -5.38
C MET A 37 -1.72 -7.60 -6.76
N CYS A 38 -2.61 -6.62 -6.89
CA CYS A 38 -2.80 -5.88 -8.13
C CYS A 38 -1.53 -5.12 -8.56
N ILE A 39 -0.83 -4.47 -7.62
CA ILE A 39 0.43 -3.75 -7.88
C ILE A 39 1.50 -4.72 -8.39
N LYS A 40 1.73 -5.83 -7.69
CA LYS A 40 2.74 -6.83 -8.06
C LYS A 40 2.42 -7.44 -9.42
N LEU A 41 1.16 -7.85 -9.65
CA LEU A 41 0.74 -8.39 -10.95
C LEU A 41 0.90 -7.37 -12.09
N SER A 42 0.67 -6.08 -11.85
CA SER A 42 0.91 -5.02 -12.84
C SER A 42 2.40 -4.92 -13.21
N ILE A 43 3.29 -4.95 -12.21
CA ILE A 43 4.75 -4.93 -12.43
C ILE A 43 5.19 -6.19 -13.19
N LEU A 44 4.70 -7.36 -12.81
CA LEU A 44 5.01 -8.61 -13.51
C LEU A 44 4.48 -8.62 -14.94
N ALA A 45 3.29 -8.09 -15.19
CA ALA A 45 2.74 -7.94 -16.54
C ALA A 45 3.59 -6.99 -17.39
N PHE A 46 4.13 -5.92 -16.78
CA PHE A 46 5.09 -5.05 -17.45
C PHE A 46 6.40 -5.78 -17.79
N TYR A 47 6.96 -6.56 -16.85
CA TYR A 47 8.14 -7.40 -17.11
C TYR A 47 7.89 -8.45 -18.18
N TRP A 48 6.70 -9.04 -18.20
CA TRP A 48 6.29 -9.94 -19.26
C TRP A 48 6.33 -9.23 -20.61
N ARG A 49 5.75 -8.03 -20.73
CA ARG A 49 5.74 -7.31 -22.01
C ARG A 49 7.14 -6.94 -22.53
N ILE A 50 8.08 -6.62 -21.65
CA ILE A 50 9.41 -6.11 -22.05
C ILE A 50 10.48 -7.20 -22.20
N PHE A 51 10.48 -8.22 -21.34
CA PHE A 51 11.52 -9.26 -21.28
C PHE A 51 11.08 -10.60 -21.85
N SER A 52 9.84 -10.79 -22.34
CA SER A 52 9.35 -12.10 -22.82
C SER A 52 9.90 -12.56 -24.18
N VAL A 53 11.21 -12.49 -24.37
CA VAL A 53 11.87 -12.97 -25.59
C VAL A 53 12.10 -14.49 -25.49
N GLN A 54 12.54 -14.99 -24.33
CA GLN A 54 12.83 -16.42 -24.15
C GLN A 54 11.75 -17.16 -23.35
N PHE A 55 11.65 -18.47 -23.57
CA PHE A 55 10.69 -19.34 -22.86
C PHE A 55 10.98 -19.39 -21.35
N ILE A 56 12.26 -19.39 -20.95
CA ILE A 56 12.68 -19.44 -19.55
C ILE A 56 12.18 -18.20 -18.79
N ASP A 57 12.27 -17.02 -19.40
CA ASP A 57 11.82 -15.75 -18.81
C ASP A 57 10.31 -15.76 -18.54
N LYS A 58 9.53 -16.29 -19.50
CA LYS A 58 8.07 -16.47 -19.36
C LYS A 58 7.73 -17.45 -18.26
N LEU A 59 8.48 -18.56 -18.16
CA LEU A 59 8.28 -19.54 -17.09
C LEU A 59 8.55 -18.93 -15.71
N LEU A 60 9.67 -18.21 -15.57
CA LEU A 60 10.06 -17.58 -14.30
C LEU A 60 9.06 -16.50 -13.87
N LEU A 61 8.62 -15.64 -14.79
CA LEU A 61 7.57 -14.64 -14.50
C LEU A 61 6.24 -15.29 -14.16
N GLY A 62 5.88 -16.39 -14.82
CA GLY A 62 4.66 -17.16 -14.51
C GLY A 62 4.71 -17.77 -13.11
N ILE A 63 5.87 -18.32 -12.71
CA ILE A 63 6.09 -18.85 -11.36
C ILE A 63 5.98 -17.73 -10.32
N LEU A 64 6.59 -16.57 -10.56
CA LEU A 64 6.48 -15.42 -9.66
C LEU A 64 5.03 -14.92 -9.53
N ALA A 65 4.30 -14.83 -10.64
CA ALA A 65 2.88 -14.44 -10.63
C ALA A 65 2.03 -15.44 -9.86
N GLY A 66 2.27 -16.75 -10.08
CA GLY A 66 1.63 -17.82 -9.34
C GLY A 66 1.94 -17.78 -7.84
N MET A 67 3.20 -17.53 -7.47
CA MET A 67 3.61 -17.37 -6.07
C MET A 67 2.88 -16.20 -5.39
N VAL A 68 2.81 -15.03 -6.03
CA VAL A 68 2.07 -13.87 -5.52
C VAL A 68 0.57 -14.18 -5.38
N GLY A 69 -0.03 -14.81 -6.38
CA GLY A 69 -1.45 -15.19 -6.34
C GLY A 69 -1.77 -16.21 -5.24
N CYS A 70 -1.02 -17.31 -5.19
CA CYS A 70 -1.16 -18.34 -4.16
C CYS A 70 -0.96 -17.77 -2.75
N TRP A 71 0.03 -16.89 -2.57
CA TRP A 71 0.27 -16.23 -1.29
C TRP A 71 -0.89 -15.31 -0.87
N THR A 72 -1.47 -14.57 -1.82
CA THR A 72 -2.64 -13.71 -1.56
C THR A 72 -3.83 -14.55 -1.10
N VAL A 73 -4.11 -15.65 -1.79
CA VAL A 73 -5.18 -16.59 -1.42
C VAL A 73 -4.93 -17.18 -0.04
N ALA A 74 -3.71 -17.65 0.24
CA ALA A 74 -3.34 -18.17 1.55
C ALA A 74 -3.55 -17.13 2.66
N SER A 75 -3.12 -15.88 2.43
CA SER A 75 -3.26 -14.78 3.39
C SER A 75 -4.73 -14.47 3.72
N ILE A 76 -5.59 -14.45 2.69
CA ILE A 76 -7.04 -14.24 2.83
C ILE A 76 -7.66 -15.39 3.64
N LEU A 77 -7.34 -16.65 3.31
CA LEU A 77 -7.86 -17.80 4.03
C LEU A 77 -7.41 -17.77 5.49
N THR A 78 -6.14 -17.44 5.77
CA THR A 78 -5.65 -17.27 7.14
C THR A 78 -6.40 -16.16 7.89
N SER A 79 -6.68 -15.01 7.26
CA SER A 79 -7.48 -13.93 7.89
C SER A 79 -8.93 -14.34 8.17
N VAL A 80 -9.52 -15.19 7.34
CA VAL A 80 -10.89 -15.69 7.53
C VAL A 80 -10.95 -16.77 8.61
N PHE A 81 -9.97 -17.67 8.67
CA PHE A 81 -9.95 -18.81 9.58
C PHE A 81 -9.19 -18.59 10.89
N GLN A 82 -8.71 -17.36 11.17
CA GLN A 82 -8.00 -17.06 12.42
C GLN A 82 -8.88 -17.19 13.68
N CYS A 83 -10.21 -17.02 13.53
CA CYS A 83 -11.19 -17.20 14.60
C CYS A 83 -12.44 -17.91 14.07
N VAL A 84 -13.01 -18.81 14.88
CA VAL A 84 -14.29 -19.46 14.59
C VAL A 84 -15.24 -19.21 15.77
N PRO A 85 -16.41 -18.57 15.56
CA PRO A 85 -16.89 -17.92 14.32
C PRO A 85 -16.12 -16.63 13.99
N ILE A 86 -16.12 -16.21 12.71
CA ILE A 86 -15.39 -15.00 12.28
C ILE A 86 -15.84 -13.73 13.00
N SER A 87 -17.11 -13.68 13.44
CA SER A 87 -17.65 -12.53 14.16
C SER A 87 -17.01 -12.31 15.53
N ALA A 88 -16.45 -13.37 16.12
CA ALA A 88 -15.72 -13.28 17.36
C ALA A 88 -14.47 -12.39 17.25
N LEU A 89 -13.92 -12.22 16.04
CA LEU A 89 -12.72 -11.42 15.81
C LEU A 89 -12.89 -9.97 16.30
N TRP A 90 -14.05 -9.37 16.05
CA TRP A 90 -14.36 -8.01 16.49
C TRP A 90 -15.25 -7.97 17.75
N GLN A 91 -16.09 -8.98 17.98
CA GLN A 91 -16.96 -9.04 19.17
C GLN A 91 -16.19 -9.33 20.46
N GLN A 92 -15.02 -9.97 20.41
CA GLN A 92 -14.16 -10.17 21.59
C GLN A 92 -13.62 -8.84 22.15
N PHE A 93 -13.58 -7.79 21.32
CA PHE A 93 -13.12 -6.45 21.72
C PHE A 93 -14.29 -5.50 22.06
N ASP A 94 -15.53 -6.00 22.13
CA ASP A 94 -16.71 -5.22 22.49
C ASP A 94 -16.86 -5.16 24.04
N PRO A 95 -16.68 -3.99 24.67
CA PRO A 95 -16.83 -3.86 26.12
C PRO A 95 -18.30 -3.72 26.57
N VAL A 96 -19.24 -3.49 25.64
CA VAL A 96 -20.67 -3.28 25.93
C VAL A 96 -21.41 -4.61 25.91
N HIS A 97 -21.08 -5.50 24.97
CA HIS A 97 -21.63 -6.84 24.85
C HIS A 97 -20.53 -7.90 24.82
N PRO A 98 -19.88 -8.18 25.98
CA PRO A 98 -18.80 -9.14 26.04
C PRO A 98 -19.30 -10.53 25.62
N THR A 99 -18.64 -11.10 24.62
CA THR A 99 -18.95 -12.45 24.14
C THR A 99 -18.35 -13.46 25.11
N ASP A 100 -19.10 -14.52 25.45
CA ASP A 100 -18.62 -15.56 26.37
C ASP A 100 -17.36 -16.23 25.78
N PRO A 101 -16.22 -16.25 26.50
CA PRO A 101 -14.97 -16.87 26.05
C PRO A 101 -15.10 -18.35 25.64
N SER A 102 -16.14 -19.05 26.10
CA SER A 102 -16.41 -20.44 25.73
C SER A 102 -17.10 -20.63 24.37
N THR A 103 -17.62 -19.55 23.78
CA THR A 103 -18.41 -19.58 22.53
C THR A 103 -17.60 -19.34 21.26
N PHE A 104 -16.33 -18.96 21.39
CA PHE A 104 -15.43 -18.74 20.27
C PHE A 104 -14.04 -19.33 20.52
N THR A 105 -13.35 -19.67 19.45
CA THR A 105 -11.96 -20.13 19.53
C THR A 105 -11.12 -19.35 18.51
N CYS A 106 -10.25 -18.49 19.03
CA CYS A 106 -9.19 -17.83 18.27
C CYS A 106 -7.88 -18.53 18.63
N GLY A 107 -7.52 -19.55 17.85
CA GLY A 107 -6.37 -20.41 18.15
C GLY A 107 -5.02 -19.83 17.71
N VAL A 108 -4.99 -18.60 17.19
CA VAL A 108 -3.83 -18.06 16.51
C VAL A 108 -3.33 -16.78 17.16
N ASN A 109 -2.03 -16.74 17.44
CA ASN A 109 -1.37 -15.55 17.94
C ASN A 109 -1.27 -14.50 16.82
N ILE A 110 -1.95 -13.37 17.00
CA ILE A 110 -2.07 -12.29 16.02
C ILE A 110 -0.69 -11.70 15.65
N HIS A 111 0.21 -11.55 16.62
CA HIS A 111 1.58 -11.03 16.38
C HIS A 111 2.37 -11.97 15.45
N ASN A 112 2.34 -13.28 15.74
CA ASN A 112 3.00 -14.27 14.89
C ASN A 112 2.39 -14.35 13.49
N LEU A 113 1.07 -14.12 13.37
CA LEU A 113 0.40 -14.03 12.06
C LEU A 113 0.90 -12.84 11.25
N PHE A 114 1.02 -11.65 11.86
CA PHE A 114 1.49 -10.46 11.15
C PHE A 114 2.95 -10.61 10.69
N ILE A 115 3.82 -11.18 11.53
CA ILE A 115 5.20 -11.52 11.14
C ILE A 115 5.20 -12.52 9.98
N GLY A 116 4.43 -13.60 10.12
CA GLY A 116 4.31 -14.64 9.10
C GLY A 116 3.77 -14.14 7.77
N LYS A 117 2.96 -13.07 7.77
CA LYS A 117 2.46 -12.39 6.57
C LYS A 117 3.48 -11.44 5.95
N THR A 118 4.16 -10.66 6.80
CA THR A 118 5.07 -9.59 6.35
C THR A 118 6.36 -10.14 5.77
N VAL A 119 6.92 -11.23 6.32
CA VAL A 119 8.18 -11.79 5.83
C VAL A 119 8.08 -12.25 4.37
N PRO A 120 7.10 -13.10 3.97
CA PRO A 120 7.00 -13.55 2.59
C PRO A 120 6.57 -12.43 1.64
N HIS A 121 5.84 -11.42 2.13
CA HIS A 121 5.57 -10.20 1.38
C HIS A 121 6.87 -9.52 0.93
N ILE A 122 7.78 -9.23 1.88
CA ILE A 122 9.09 -8.63 1.58
C ILE A 122 9.93 -9.52 0.67
N VAL A 123 9.92 -10.84 0.90
CA VAL A 123 10.66 -11.79 0.04
C VAL A 123 10.15 -11.72 -1.40
N THR A 124 8.83 -11.70 -1.62
CA THR A 124 8.29 -11.57 -2.98
C THR A 124 8.68 -10.25 -3.64
N ASP A 125 8.75 -9.14 -2.90
CA ASP A 125 9.19 -7.84 -3.46
C ASP A 125 10.66 -7.87 -3.89
N VAL A 126 11.52 -8.49 -3.08
CA VAL A 126 12.94 -8.68 -3.43
C VAL A 126 13.08 -9.53 -4.68
N LEU A 127 12.36 -10.65 -4.79
CA LEU A 127 12.43 -11.52 -5.97
C LEU A 127 12.01 -10.79 -7.26
N ILE A 128 10.97 -9.96 -7.18
CA ILE A 128 10.49 -9.15 -8.31
C ILE A 128 11.53 -8.10 -8.69
N LEU A 129 12.21 -7.49 -7.71
CA LEU A 129 13.28 -6.52 -7.95
C LEU A 129 14.55 -7.14 -8.54
N LEU A 130 14.88 -8.38 -8.16
CA LEU A 130 16.06 -9.07 -8.66
C LEU A 130 15.89 -9.57 -10.10
N PHE A 131 14.65 -9.85 -10.53
CA PHE A 131 14.36 -10.37 -11.87
C PHE A 131 14.98 -9.54 -13.02
N PRO A 132 14.83 -8.20 -13.11
CA PRO A 132 15.38 -7.40 -14.21
C PRO A 132 16.90 -7.16 -14.14
N LEU A 133 17.56 -7.37 -12.99
CA LEU A 133 18.97 -7.00 -12.80
C LEU A 133 19.95 -7.70 -13.76
N PRO A 134 19.87 -9.03 -13.99
CA PRO A 134 20.72 -9.71 -14.96
C PRO A 134 20.57 -9.19 -16.38
N TYR A 135 19.36 -8.77 -16.78
CA TYR A 135 19.09 -8.24 -18.11
C TYR A 135 19.64 -6.82 -18.29
N ILE A 136 19.57 -5.98 -17.25
CA ILE A 136 20.16 -4.63 -17.27
C ILE A 136 21.68 -4.72 -17.45
N TRP A 137 22.33 -5.72 -16.85
CA TRP A 137 23.78 -5.87 -16.94
C TRP A 137 24.25 -6.44 -18.28
N ASN A 138 23.46 -7.33 -18.90
CA ASN A 138 23.88 -8.09 -20.08
C ASN A 138 23.30 -7.61 -21.42
N LEU A 139 22.31 -6.70 -21.45
CA LEU A 139 21.56 -6.42 -22.67
C LEU A 139 21.60 -4.95 -23.11
N HIS A 140 21.92 -4.73 -24.39
CA HIS A 140 21.82 -3.43 -25.09
C HIS A 140 20.35 -3.05 -25.33
N LEU A 141 19.61 -2.73 -24.25
CA LEU A 141 18.26 -2.18 -24.35
C LEU A 141 18.26 -0.81 -25.01
N ARG A 142 17.19 -0.46 -25.74
CA ARG A 142 16.99 0.90 -26.24
C ARG A 142 16.88 1.85 -25.04
N MET A 143 17.43 3.07 -25.17
CA MET A 143 17.50 4.04 -24.05
C MET A 143 16.14 4.27 -23.36
N SER A 144 15.04 4.28 -24.11
CA SER A 144 13.68 4.41 -23.55
C SER A 144 13.29 3.25 -22.62
N GLN A 145 13.63 2.02 -22.97
CA GLN A 145 13.39 0.84 -22.14
C GLN A 145 14.30 0.83 -20.91
N LYS A 146 15.55 1.26 -21.07
CA LYS A 146 16.51 1.36 -19.97
C LYS A 146 16.05 2.35 -18.90
N ILE A 147 15.53 3.51 -19.32
CA ILE A 147 14.99 4.53 -18.40
C ILE A 147 13.74 4.00 -17.68
N ALA A 148 12.78 3.40 -18.40
CA ALA A 148 11.57 2.86 -17.80
C ALA A 148 11.88 1.78 -16.74
N THR A 149 12.77 0.84 -17.05
CA THR A 149 13.20 -0.20 -16.10
C THR A 149 13.94 0.40 -14.90
N ALA A 150 14.81 1.40 -15.11
CA ALA A 150 15.51 2.08 -14.03
C ALA A 150 14.56 2.81 -13.07
N CYS A 151 13.53 3.49 -13.60
CA CYS A 151 12.51 4.15 -12.78
C CYS A 151 11.74 3.15 -11.92
N ILE A 152 11.27 2.03 -12.51
CA ILE A 152 10.54 0.99 -11.77
C ILE A 152 11.44 0.35 -10.71
N PHE A 153 12.72 0.12 -11.01
CA PHE A 153 13.67 -0.42 -10.06
C PHE A 153 13.91 0.51 -8.86
N MET A 154 14.11 1.81 -9.11
CA MET A 154 14.28 2.81 -8.04
C MET A 154 13.03 2.93 -7.17
N LEU A 155 11.84 2.96 -7.78
CA LEU A 155 10.57 2.99 -7.05
C LEU A 155 10.34 1.70 -6.26
N GLY A 156 10.67 0.53 -6.82
CA GLY A 156 10.54 -0.73 -6.11
C GLY A 156 11.50 -0.85 -4.93
N ILE A 157 12.75 -0.35 -5.04
CA ILE A 157 13.66 -0.26 -3.88
C ILE A 157 13.05 0.63 -2.79
N PHE A 158 12.47 1.77 -3.18
CA PHE A 158 11.83 2.66 -2.22
C PHE A 158 10.67 1.97 -1.50
N VAL A 159 9.79 1.28 -2.24
CA VAL A 159 8.68 0.49 -1.65
C VAL A 159 9.23 -0.57 -0.69
N LEU A 160 10.29 -1.29 -1.07
CA LEU A 160 10.92 -2.30 -0.22
C LEU A 160 11.43 -1.70 1.10
N VAL A 161 12.04 -0.50 1.07
CA VAL A 161 12.46 0.20 2.30
C VAL A 161 11.26 0.52 3.18
N VAL A 162 10.16 1.02 2.61
CA VAL A 162 8.92 1.27 3.36
C VAL A 162 8.37 -0.01 3.98
N SER A 163 8.35 -1.12 3.24
CA SER A 163 7.92 -2.42 3.76
C SER A 163 8.77 -2.92 4.93
N ILE A 164 10.10 -2.69 4.89
CA ILE A 164 11.02 -3.01 5.99
C ILE A 164 10.76 -2.12 7.20
N VAL A 165 10.57 -0.81 7.00
CA VAL A 165 10.23 0.12 8.09
C VAL A 165 8.95 -0.32 8.78
N ARG A 166 7.91 -0.67 8.02
CA ARG A 166 6.68 -1.23 8.60
C ARG A 166 6.96 -2.52 9.37
N PHE A 167 7.76 -3.43 8.83
CA PHE A 167 8.10 -4.67 9.53
C PHE A 167 8.74 -4.42 10.90
N VAL A 168 9.57 -3.38 11.05
CA VAL A 168 10.10 -2.97 12.36
C VAL A 168 8.99 -2.54 13.31
N PHE A 169 7.98 -1.79 12.84
CA PHE A 169 6.82 -1.43 13.65
C PHE A 169 5.99 -2.66 14.05
N VAL A 170 5.79 -3.62 13.14
CA VAL A 170 5.12 -4.90 13.45
C VAL A 170 5.87 -5.71 14.51
N LEU A 171 7.21 -5.68 14.50
CA LEU A 171 8.02 -6.35 15.53
C LEU A 171 7.95 -5.64 16.90
N GLN A 172 7.80 -4.33 16.91
CA GLN A 172 7.71 -3.52 18.13
C GLN A 172 6.29 -3.44 18.69
N LEU A 173 5.30 -3.86 17.90
CA LEU A 173 3.91 -3.86 18.26
C LEU A 173 3.66 -4.82 19.43
N ASN A 174 3.28 -4.25 20.57
CA ASN A 174 2.95 -5.01 21.76
C ASN A 174 1.43 -5.11 21.92
N LEU A 175 0.86 -6.25 21.51
CA LEU A 175 -0.58 -6.51 21.63
C LEU A 175 -1.06 -6.70 23.08
N GLU A 176 -0.14 -6.82 24.04
CA GLU A 176 -0.46 -6.85 25.47
C GLU A 176 -0.53 -5.45 26.10
N SER A 177 -0.21 -4.39 25.34
CA SER A 177 -0.32 -3.02 25.84
C SER A 177 -1.80 -2.66 26.06
N PRO A 178 -2.14 -1.87 27.10
CA PRO A 178 -3.53 -1.41 27.30
C PRO A 178 -4.04 -0.50 26.17
N ASP A 179 -3.15 -0.02 25.31
CA ASP A 179 -3.35 1.06 24.34
C ASP A 179 -3.10 0.62 22.89
N VAL A 180 -3.50 -0.62 22.54
CA VAL A 180 -3.32 -1.20 21.21
C VAL A 180 -3.78 -0.29 20.05
N THR A 181 -4.88 0.44 20.21
CA THR A 181 -5.42 1.36 19.19
C THR A 181 -4.48 2.55 18.88
N TRP A 182 -3.67 2.97 19.86
CA TRP A 182 -2.70 4.05 19.71
C TRP A 182 -1.40 3.54 19.07
N ASP A 183 -0.88 2.41 19.58
CA ASP A 183 0.38 1.82 19.11
C ASP A 183 0.30 1.40 17.64
N GLU A 184 -0.84 0.83 17.21
CA GLU A 184 -1.11 0.40 15.84
C GLU A 184 -1.27 1.55 14.84
N CYS A 185 -1.51 2.78 15.32
CA CYS A 185 -1.75 3.91 14.43
C CYS A 185 -0.54 4.19 13.53
N ALA A 186 0.67 4.02 14.06
CA ALA A 186 1.89 4.21 13.28
C ALA A 186 1.97 3.21 12.13
N GLU A 187 1.69 1.93 12.41
CA GLU A 187 1.66 0.85 11.42
C GLU A 187 0.66 1.17 10.31
N MET A 188 -0.58 1.54 10.67
CA MET A 188 -1.65 1.76 9.69
C MET A 188 -1.34 2.93 8.73
N LYS A 189 -0.69 3.98 9.24
CA LYS A 189 -0.21 5.10 8.41
C LYS A 189 0.83 4.65 7.40
N TRP A 190 1.80 3.84 7.83
CA TRP A 190 2.84 3.30 6.95
C TRP A 190 2.27 2.36 5.89
N THR A 191 1.28 1.54 6.24
CA THR A 191 0.55 0.68 5.30
C THR A 191 -0.17 1.50 4.22
N GLY A 192 -0.77 2.64 4.57
CA GLY A 192 -1.34 3.57 3.59
C GLY A 192 -0.30 4.18 2.64
N VAL A 193 0.86 4.59 3.18
CA VAL A 193 1.98 5.12 2.38
C VAL A 193 2.51 4.08 1.41
N GLU A 194 2.65 2.83 1.84
CA GLU A 194 3.12 1.72 1.01
C GLU A 194 2.18 1.47 -0.18
N VAL A 195 0.86 1.40 0.04
CA VAL A 195 -0.12 1.19 -1.04
C VAL A 195 -0.12 2.36 -2.02
N TYR A 196 -0.06 3.59 -1.52
CA TYR A 196 -0.03 4.78 -2.38
C TYR A 196 1.19 4.75 -3.31
N ILE A 197 2.37 4.50 -2.75
CA ILE A 197 3.62 4.52 -3.51
C ILE A 197 3.73 3.29 -4.42
N GLY A 198 3.28 2.12 -3.95
CA GLY A 198 3.19 0.92 -4.77
C GLY A 198 2.25 1.09 -5.97
N THR A 199 1.12 1.76 -5.80
CA THR A 199 0.18 2.05 -6.90
C THR A 199 0.81 2.96 -7.95
N VAL A 200 1.53 3.99 -7.52
CA VAL A 200 2.30 4.87 -8.43
C VAL A 200 3.35 4.07 -9.20
N CYS A 201 4.02 3.11 -8.55
CA CYS A 201 5.00 2.23 -9.19
C CYS A 201 4.37 1.28 -10.22
N GLY A 202 3.23 0.66 -9.87
CA GLY A 202 2.50 -0.28 -10.73
C GLY A 202 1.83 0.35 -11.95
N MET A 203 1.74 1.68 -12.02
CA MET A 203 1.19 2.44 -13.16
C MET A 203 2.26 3.28 -13.87
N PRO A 204 3.21 2.66 -14.60
CA PRO A 204 4.22 3.42 -15.35
C PRO A 204 3.63 4.34 -16.43
N TYR A 205 2.34 4.18 -16.79
CA TYR A 205 1.62 5.05 -17.72
C TYR A 205 1.34 6.44 -17.15
N HIS A 206 1.29 6.59 -15.82
CA HIS A 206 1.00 7.88 -15.20
C HIS A 206 2.23 8.79 -15.16
N PHE A 207 3.45 8.26 -15.17
CA PHE A 207 4.68 9.06 -15.11
C PHE A 207 4.90 9.97 -16.33
N PRO A 208 4.68 9.54 -17.60
CA PRO A 208 4.67 10.48 -18.72
C PRO A 208 3.42 11.39 -18.73
N PHE A 209 2.28 10.94 -18.20
CA PHE A 209 1.04 11.72 -18.20
C PHE A 209 1.00 12.83 -17.13
N SER A 210 1.54 12.59 -15.94
CA SER A 210 1.67 13.59 -14.88
C SER A 210 2.75 14.62 -15.21
N LEU A 211 3.85 14.21 -15.86
CA LEU A 211 4.85 15.15 -16.38
C LEU A 211 4.28 16.00 -17.53
N GLN A 212 3.45 15.43 -18.40
CA GLN A 212 2.72 16.19 -19.43
C GLN A 212 1.73 17.18 -18.81
N LEU A 213 0.94 16.79 -17.81
CA LEU A 213 0.02 17.70 -17.14
C LEU A 213 0.74 18.79 -16.33
N TRP A 214 1.88 18.48 -15.70
CA TRP A 214 2.70 19.48 -15.02
C TRP A 214 3.31 20.47 -16.02
N LEU A 215 3.87 20.01 -17.14
CA LEU A 215 4.36 20.87 -18.23
C LEU A 215 3.25 21.69 -18.91
N ILE A 216 2.04 21.13 -19.06
CA ILE A 216 0.88 21.86 -19.58
C ILE A 216 0.39 22.90 -18.57
N ASN A 217 0.36 22.58 -17.28
CA ASN A 217 -0.04 23.51 -16.23
C ASN A 217 0.98 24.66 -16.06
N ASP A 218 2.28 24.38 -16.19
CA ASP A 218 3.35 25.38 -16.13
C ASP A 218 3.40 26.26 -17.40
N SER A 219 3.05 25.69 -18.56
CA SER A 219 2.88 26.47 -19.80
C SER A 219 1.61 27.34 -19.76
N LEU A 220 0.51 26.83 -19.20
CA LEU A 220 -0.74 27.59 -19.04
C LEU A 220 -0.62 28.73 -18.03
N SER A 221 0.09 28.52 -16.91
CA SER A 221 0.37 29.61 -15.95
C SER A 221 1.21 30.71 -16.60
N SER A 222 2.24 30.33 -17.37
CA SER A 222 3.08 31.27 -18.12
C SER A 222 2.29 32.09 -19.15
N ILE A 223 1.35 31.47 -19.87
CA ILE A 223 0.48 32.13 -20.86
C ILE A 223 -0.56 33.02 -20.18
N LEU A 224 -1.12 32.58 -19.04
CA LEU A 224 -2.03 33.39 -18.23
C LEU A 224 -1.35 34.63 -17.67
N GLU A 225 -0.12 34.52 -17.17
CA GLU A 225 0.66 35.69 -16.72
C GLU A 225 0.97 36.64 -17.87
N ALA A 226 1.38 36.12 -19.04
CA ALA A 226 1.59 36.94 -20.24
C ALA A 226 0.30 37.63 -20.74
N PHE A 227 -0.86 36.96 -20.62
CA PHE A 227 -2.15 37.53 -21.00
C PHE A 227 -2.62 38.60 -20.01
N VAL A 228 -2.44 38.38 -18.70
CA VAL A 228 -2.75 39.35 -17.65
C VAL A 228 -1.87 40.60 -17.78
N GLU A 229 -0.59 40.45 -18.12
CA GLU A 229 0.32 41.58 -18.30
C GLU A 229 0.02 42.38 -19.58
N SER A 230 -0.56 41.75 -20.60
CA SER A 230 -1.00 42.42 -21.83
C SER A 230 -2.29 43.25 -21.69
N HIS A 231 -3.04 43.11 -20.59
CA HIS A 231 -4.27 43.85 -20.32
C HIS A 231 -4.23 44.55 -18.95
N PRO A 232 -3.57 45.73 -18.84
CA PRO A 232 -3.59 46.50 -17.60
C PRO A 232 -5.02 46.95 -17.28
N THR A 233 -5.59 46.40 -16.21
CA THR A 233 -6.88 46.83 -15.66
C THR A 233 -6.76 48.30 -15.23
N ARG A 234 -7.54 49.18 -15.87
CA ARG A 234 -7.70 50.57 -15.44
C ARG A 234 -8.20 50.56 -14.00
N LYS A 235 -7.39 51.08 -13.07
CA LYS A 235 -7.82 51.39 -11.70
C LYS A 235 -8.94 52.43 -11.75
N CYS A 236 -10.16 52.06 -11.35
CA CYS A 236 -11.17 53.03 -10.97
C CYS A 236 -10.88 53.49 -9.53
N SER A 237 -10.65 54.80 -9.38
CA SER A 237 -10.56 55.50 -8.08
C SER A 237 -11.94 55.55 -7.41
N PRO A 238 -12.03 55.51 -6.06
CA PRO A 238 -13.30 55.64 -5.37
C PRO A 238 -13.74 57.11 -5.31
N GLU A 239 -14.96 57.35 -5.78
CA GLU A 239 -15.82 58.52 -5.63
C GLU A 239 -17.18 57.87 -5.26
N VAL A 240 -17.94 58.17 -4.21
CA VAL A 240 -18.32 59.43 -3.53
C VAL A 240 -19.01 59.05 -2.18
N ALA A 241 -18.99 60.00 -1.24
CA ALA A 241 -19.94 60.29 -0.14
C ALA A 241 -19.37 60.15 1.28
#